data_AF-A0A6B3AUR4-F1
#
_entry.id   AF-A0A6B3AUR4-F1
#
_cell.length_a   1.000
_cell.length_b   1.000
_cell.length_c   1.000
_cell.angle_alpha   90.00
_cell.angle_beta   90.00
_cell.angle_gamma   90.00
#
_symmetry.space_group_name_H-M   'P 1'
#
loop_
_entity.id
_entity.type
_entity.pdbx_description
1 polymer ?
#
loop_
_entity_poly.entity_id
_entity_poly.type
_entity_poly.pdbx_seq_one_letter_code
_entity_poly.pdbx_strand_id
1 'polypeptide(L)'
;AQVGPVRRLLSGRLKPGDGPSARKRARSWFTVRFVGEGGGQRVYTEVSGGDPGYDETAKMLAEGALCLALDDLPPASGQVTTAVAMGDALIERLDAAGIRFRVAATR
;
A
#
# COMPACT_ATOMS: atom_id res chain seq x y z
N ALA A 1 26.79 -3.37 -1.81
CA ALA A 1 28.21 -3.77 -1.68
C ALA A 1 29.07 -2.52 -1.61
N GLN A 2 29.98 -2.42 -0.64
CA GLN A 2 30.86 -1.25 -0.45
C GLN A 2 32.05 -1.25 -1.44
N VAL A 3 32.37 -2.39 -2.05
CA VAL A 3 33.42 -2.54 -3.07
C VAL A 3 32.89 -2.21 -4.46
N GLY A 4 33.47 -1.19 -5.12
CA GLY A 4 32.97 -0.61 -6.38
C GLY A 4 32.76 -1.60 -7.54
N PRO A 5 33.75 -2.44 -7.89
CA PRO A 5 33.60 -3.46 -8.94
C PRO A 5 32.48 -4.47 -8.64
N VAL A 6 32.39 -4.93 -7.39
CA VAL A 6 31.36 -5.88 -6.93
C VAL A 6 29.98 -5.23 -7.00
N ARG A 7 29.86 -3.96 -6.58
CA ARG A 7 28.62 -3.19 -6.72
C ARG A 7 28.18 -3.10 -8.18
N ARG A 8 29.09 -2.76 -9.10
CA ARG A 8 28.77 -2.62 -10.53
C ARG A 8 28.29 -3.93 -11.13
N LEU A 9 28.95 -5.04 -10.81
CA LEU A 9 28.55 -6.37 -11.25
C LEU A 9 27.17 -6.78 -10.71
N LEU A 10 26.92 -6.53 -9.42
CA LEU A 10 25.64 -6.86 -8.78
C LEU A 10 24.49 -5.97 -9.29
N SER A 11 24.72 -4.67 -9.46
CA SER A 11 23.74 -3.74 -10.02
C SER A 11 23.39 -4.04 -11.48
N GLY A 12 24.27 -4.71 -12.23
CA GLY A 12 23.99 -5.14 -13.60
C GLY A 12 23.17 -6.42 -13.73
N ARG A 13 22.93 -7.17 -12.63
CA ARG A 13 22.16 -8.43 -12.66
C ARG A 13 20.65 -8.25 -12.73
N LEU A 14 20.14 -7.10 -12.30
CA LEU A 14 18.74 -6.71 -12.44
C LEU A 14 18.74 -5.33 -13.07
N LYS A 15 18.40 -5.23 -14.36
CA LYS A 15 18.36 -3.93 -15.01
C LYS A 15 17.15 -3.15 -14.47
N PRO A 16 17.27 -1.84 -14.28
CA PRO A 16 16.11 -0.99 -14.07
C PRO A 16 15.06 -1.25 -15.16
N GLY A 17 13.80 -1.46 -14.77
CA GLY A 17 12.68 -1.73 -15.68
C GLY A 17 12.31 -3.21 -15.88
N ASP A 18 13.18 -4.17 -15.55
CA ASP A 18 12.86 -5.60 -15.74
C ASP A 18 11.77 -6.09 -14.77
N GLY A 19 11.76 -5.54 -13.55
CA GLY A 19 10.84 -5.93 -12.48
C GLY A 19 10.91 -7.41 -12.08
N PRO A 20 10.12 -7.83 -11.08
CA PRO A 20 9.95 -9.24 -10.73
C PRO A 20 9.10 -9.94 -11.80
N SER A 21 9.41 -11.21 -12.07
CA SER A 21 8.57 -12.05 -12.94
C SER A 21 7.14 -12.17 -12.38
N ALA A 22 6.16 -12.42 -13.26
CA ALA A 22 4.76 -12.61 -12.84
C ALA A 22 4.62 -13.69 -11.75
N ARG A 23 5.37 -14.79 -11.91
CA ARG A 23 5.43 -15.87 -10.93
C ARG A 23 5.99 -15.42 -9.56
N LYS A 24 6.89 -14.44 -9.53
CA LYS A 24 7.43 -13.88 -8.28
C LYS A 24 6.38 -12.96 -7.63
N ARG A 25 5.76 -12.06 -8.40
CA ARG A 25 4.68 -11.18 -7.90
C ARG A 25 3.52 -11.98 -7.31
N ALA A 26 3.05 -13.01 -8.01
CA ALA A 26 1.95 -13.85 -7.55
C ALA A 26 2.22 -14.62 -6.23
N ARG A 27 3.47 -14.70 -5.76
CA ARG A 27 3.82 -15.28 -4.44
C ARG A 27 4.21 -14.24 -3.39
N SER A 28 4.36 -12.99 -3.80
CA SER A 28 4.61 -11.88 -2.88
C SER A 28 3.33 -11.53 -2.14
N TRP A 29 3.48 -11.05 -0.93
CA TRP A 29 2.40 -10.51 -0.11
C TRP A 29 2.97 -9.42 0.79
N PHE A 30 2.09 -8.60 1.36
CA PHE A 30 2.46 -7.66 2.42
C PHE A 30 1.43 -7.67 3.54
N THR A 31 1.90 -7.34 4.74
CA THR A 31 1.05 -6.97 5.88
C THR A 31 1.70 -5.81 6.61
N VAL A 32 0.93 -4.76 6.88
CA VAL A 32 1.30 -3.66 7.76
C VAL A 32 0.40 -3.71 8.97
N ARG A 33 0.98 -3.64 10.17
CA ARG A 33 0.23 -3.55 11.43
C ARG A 33 0.41 -2.18 12.05
N PHE A 34 -0.70 -1.51 12.33
CA PHE A 34 -0.74 -0.27 13.09
C PHE A 34 -1.16 -0.59 14.54
N VAL A 35 -0.52 0.08 15.49
CA VAL A 35 -0.84 -0.05 16.92
C VAL A 35 -1.28 1.33 17.40
N GLY A 36 -2.54 1.44 17.81
CA GLY A 36 -3.13 2.64 18.39
C GLY A 36 -3.35 2.45 19.88
N GLU A 37 -3.12 3.52 20.65
CA GLU A 37 -3.34 3.54 22.11
C GLU A 37 -4.10 4.80 22.48
N GLY A 38 -5.15 4.66 23.30
CA GLY A 38 -5.99 5.76 23.74
C GLY A 38 -7.14 5.30 24.63
N GLY A 39 -7.60 6.15 25.56
CA GLY A 39 -8.73 5.83 26.43
C GLY A 39 -8.52 4.61 27.35
N GLY A 40 -7.27 4.25 27.65
CA GLY A 40 -6.93 3.05 28.41
C GLY A 40 -7.00 1.74 27.60
N GLN A 41 -7.19 1.83 26.28
CA GLN A 41 -7.25 0.68 25.37
C GLN A 41 -6.11 0.72 24.34
N ARG A 42 -5.74 -0.46 23.86
CA ARG A 42 -4.78 -0.65 22.76
C ARG A 42 -5.44 -1.44 21.63
N VAL A 43 -5.43 -0.87 20.43
CA VAL A 43 -6.02 -1.47 19.23
C VAL A 43 -4.92 -1.78 18.23
N TYR A 44 -5.02 -2.96 17.63
CA TYR A 44 -4.14 -3.42 16.55
C TYR A 44 -4.96 -3.49 15.28
N THR A 45 -4.57 -2.75 14.24
CA THR A 45 -5.19 -2.85 12.91
C THR A 45 -4.17 -3.37 11.90
N GLU A 46 -4.66 -4.04 10.87
CA GLU A 46 -3.82 -4.60 9.81
C GLU A 46 -4.36 -4.24 8.43
N VAL A 47 -3.42 -3.98 7.52
CA VAL A 47 -3.65 -3.82 6.08
C VAL A 47 -2.80 -4.87 5.37
N SER A 48 -3.40 -5.63 4.46
CA SER A 48 -2.70 -6.74 3.78
C SER A 48 -3.13 -6.91 2.33
N GLY A 49 -2.23 -7.42 1.50
CA GLY A 49 -2.47 -7.67 0.08
C GLY A 49 -1.37 -8.53 -0.56
N GLY A 50 -1.40 -8.63 -1.88
CA GLY A 50 -0.43 -9.34 -2.72
C GLY A 50 0.89 -8.59 -2.89
N ASP A 51 1.43 -8.56 -4.12
CA ASP A 51 2.74 -7.97 -4.39
C ASP A 51 2.78 -6.46 -4.06
N PRO A 52 3.56 -6.03 -3.06
CA PRO A 52 3.52 -4.64 -2.62
C PRO A 52 4.15 -3.67 -3.63
N GLY A 53 5.08 -4.16 -4.46
CA GLY A 53 5.90 -3.29 -5.30
C GLY A 53 5.26 -2.92 -6.64
N TYR A 54 4.40 -3.79 -7.17
CA TYR A 54 3.84 -3.65 -8.51
C TYR A 54 2.32 -3.74 -8.47
N ASP A 55 1.79 -4.92 -8.15
CA ASP A 55 0.36 -5.19 -8.34
C ASP A 55 -0.48 -4.35 -7.35
N GLU A 56 -0.15 -4.38 -6.05
CA GLU A 56 -0.93 -3.64 -5.05
C GLU A 56 -0.68 -2.13 -5.10
N THR A 57 0.54 -1.69 -5.41
CA THR A 57 0.81 -0.26 -5.62
C THR A 57 0.02 0.29 -6.82
N ALA A 58 -0.07 -0.47 -7.92
CA ALA A 58 -0.86 -0.08 -9.08
C ALA A 58 -2.36 0.02 -8.73
N LYS A 59 -2.89 -0.92 -7.94
CA LYS A 59 -4.26 -0.84 -7.43
C LYS A 59 -4.48 0.39 -6.54
N MET A 60 -3.57 0.66 -5.60
CA MET A 60 -3.67 1.85 -4.73
C MET A 60 -3.72 3.15 -5.54
N LEU A 61 -2.91 3.26 -6.59
CA LEU A 61 -2.92 4.42 -7.47
C LEU A 61 -4.22 4.52 -8.28
N ALA A 62 -4.67 3.41 -8.88
CA ALA A 62 -5.88 3.37 -9.70
C ALA A 62 -7.13 3.68 -8.88
N GLU A 63 -7.32 3.01 -7.74
CA GLU A 63 -8.45 3.24 -6.85
C GLU A 63 -8.41 4.63 -6.20
N GLY A 64 -7.22 5.17 -5.90
CA GLY A 64 -7.08 6.56 -5.47
C GLY A 64 -7.56 7.57 -6.51
N ALA A 65 -7.24 7.34 -7.79
CA ALA A 65 -7.71 8.19 -8.88
C ALA A 65 -9.22 8.05 -9.11
N LEU A 66 -9.75 6.84 -9.06
CA LEU A 66 -11.19 6.59 -9.18
C LEU A 66 -11.97 7.20 -8.01
N CYS A 67 -11.43 7.13 -6.79
CA CYS A 67 -12.04 7.73 -5.61
C CYS A 67 -12.22 9.23 -5.79
N LEU A 68 -11.15 9.93 -6.17
CA LEU A 68 -11.18 11.37 -6.44
C LEU A 68 -12.15 11.77 -7.56
N ALA A 69 -12.32 10.91 -8.56
CA ALA A 69 -13.10 11.25 -9.75
C ALA A 69 -14.59 10.95 -9.60
N LEU A 70 -14.96 9.94 -8.80
CA LEU A 70 -16.28 9.31 -8.86
C LEU A 70 -17.03 9.28 -7.53
N ASP A 71 -16.37 9.51 -6.39
CA ASP A 71 -17.01 9.37 -5.08
C ASP A 71 -17.44 10.72 -4.50
N ASP A 72 -18.37 10.69 -3.55
CA ASP A 72 -18.74 11.84 -2.73
C ASP A 72 -17.69 12.03 -1.62
N LEU A 73 -16.95 13.14 -1.68
CA LEU A 73 -15.77 13.39 -0.86
C LEU A 73 -15.92 14.70 -0.08
N PRO A 74 -15.32 14.80 1.13
CA PRO A 74 -15.34 16.03 1.90
C PRO A 74 -14.72 17.19 1.11
N PRO A 75 -15.21 18.43 1.28
CA PRO A 75 -14.61 19.59 0.63
C PRO A 75 -13.19 19.81 1.18
N ALA A 76 -12.19 19.44 0.39
CA ALA A 76 -10.78 19.57 0.69
C ALA A 76 -10.05 20.26 -0.48
N SER A 77 -9.04 21.07 -0.17
CA SER A 77 -8.22 21.74 -1.19
C SER A 77 -6.77 21.90 -0.74
N GLY A 78 -5.88 22.12 -1.72
CA GLY A 78 -4.44 22.20 -1.49
C GLY A 78 -3.74 20.84 -1.56
N GLN A 79 -2.58 20.73 -0.91
CA GLN A 79 -1.80 19.49 -0.86
C GLN A 79 -2.21 18.70 0.39
N VAL A 80 -3.22 17.85 0.23
CA VAL A 80 -3.79 17.03 1.31
C VAL A 80 -3.43 15.57 1.15
N THR A 81 -3.46 14.83 2.26
CA THR A 81 -3.21 13.38 2.26
C THR A 81 -4.45 12.61 1.83
N THR A 82 -4.27 11.35 1.42
CA THR A 82 -5.39 10.44 1.11
C THR A 82 -6.36 10.29 2.28
N ALA A 83 -5.86 10.30 3.52
CA ALA A 83 -6.71 10.24 4.71
C ALA A 83 -7.64 11.46 4.84
N VAL A 84 -7.17 12.66 4.48
CA VAL A 84 -7.97 13.90 4.56
C VAL A 84 -8.90 14.04 3.35
N ALA A 85 -8.41 13.71 2.14
CA ALA A 85 -9.15 13.91 0.90
C ALA A 85 -10.17 12.80 0.60
N MET A 86 -9.85 11.55 0.96
CA MET A 86 -10.60 10.37 0.52
C MET A 86 -11.10 9.52 1.68
N GLY A 87 -10.33 9.41 2.77
CA GLY A 87 -10.75 8.76 4.01
C GLY A 87 -11.33 7.36 3.79
N ASP A 88 -12.52 7.14 4.35
CA ASP A 88 -13.22 5.85 4.31
C ASP A 88 -13.62 5.42 2.88
N ALA A 89 -13.93 6.36 1.98
CA ALA A 89 -14.29 6.04 0.59
C ALA A 89 -13.15 5.31 -0.13
N LEU A 90 -11.89 5.73 0.10
CA LEU A 90 -10.74 5.02 -0.44
C LEU A 90 -10.56 3.65 0.23
N ILE A 91 -10.80 3.53 1.53
CA ILE A 91 -10.70 2.25 2.24
C ILE A 91 -11.67 1.23 1.64
N GLU A 92 -12.92 1.63 1.41
CA GLU A 92 -13.96 0.76 0.81
C GLU A 92 -13.57 0.29 -0.59
N ARG A 93 -13.05 1.19 -1.44
CA ARG A 93 -12.55 0.83 -2.77
C ARG A 93 -11.41 -0.16 -2.72
N LEU A 94 -10.43 0.08 -1.86
CA LEU A 94 -9.25 -0.77 -1.74
C LEU A 94 -9.63 -2.16 -1.20
N ASP A 95 -10.56 -2.24 -0.26
CA ASP A 95 -11.10 -3.52 0.24
C ASP A 95 -11.83 -4.28 -0.86
N ALA A 96 -12.68 -3.61 -1.64
CA ALA A 96 -13.34 -4.18 -2.81
C ALA A 96 -12.35 -4.65 -3.90
N ALA A 97 -11.20 -3.97 -4.04
CA ALA A 97 -10.11 -4.35 -4.94
C ALA A 97 -9.17 -5.45 -4.36
N GLY A 98 -9.47 -5.94 -3.15
CA GLY A 98 -8.78 -7.07 -2.52
C GLY A 98 -7.63 -6.70 -1.59
N ILE A 99 -7.43 -5.42 -1.27
CA ILE A 99 -6.52 -4.97 -0.19
C ILE A 99 -7.31 -4.96 1.11
N ARG A 100 -7.06 -5.94 1.98
CA ARG A 100 -7.86 -6.16 3.17
C ARG A 100 -7.49 -5.22 4.31
N PHE A 101 -8.49 -4.59 4.90
CA PHE A 101 -8.39 -3.83 6.15
C PHE A 101 -9.09 -4.58 7.29
N ARG A 102 -8.47 -4.68 8.47
CA ARG A 102 -9.11 -5.34 9.63
C ARG A 102 -8.61 -4.82 10.97
N VAL A 103 -9.45 -4.92 11.99
CA VAL A 103 -9.02 -4.92 13.40
C VAL A 103 -8.50 -6.31 13.74
N ALA A 104 -7.24 -6.39 14.15
CA ALA A 104 -6.57 -7.65 14.47
C ALA A 104 -6.71 -8.05 15.94
N ALA A 105 -6.75 -7.09 16.86
CA ALA A 105 -7.00 -7.30 18.28
C ALA A 105 -7.34 -5.97 18.98
N THR A 106 -8.06 -6.07 20.10
CA THR A 106 -8.26 -4.98 21.07
C THR A 106 -7.84 -5.50 22.43
N ARG A 107 -7.09 -4.69 23.18
CA ARG A 107 -6.56 -5.01 24.52
C ARG A 107 -6.82 -3.88 25.49
#